data_AF-A0A954HQP4-F1
#
_entry.id   AF-A0A954HQP4-F1
#
_cell.length_a   1.000
_cell.length_b   1.000
_cell.length_c   1.000
_cell.angle_alpha   90.00
_cell.angle_beta   90.00
_cell.angle_gamma   90.00
#
_symmetry.space_group_name_H-M   'P 1'
#
loop_
_entity.id
_entity.type
_entity.pdbx_description
1 polymer ?
#
loop_
_entity_poly.entity_id
_entity_poly.type
_entity_poly.pdbx_seq_one_letter_code
_entity_poly.pdbx_strand_id
1 'polypeptide(L)'
;MLRNGAASVRQMLLWTVACSTFLSLPVASVADGERDNNALEVRRIPKEGVAVPAARETSLREQLQQLQNKLQHLQMLKQASASGLLPDIMIFERAVRVALDHNEFFDEKELDKADALLAEGLHRADELLAGKPAWHQQSGLVVRGYISRIDHTVQPYGLVIPNSYAFTNSVPTRCDLWFHGRGETLSEVNFIW
;
A
#
# COMPACT_ATOMS: atom_id res chain seq x y z
N MET A 1 30.04 -94.85 0.72
CA MET A 1 31.09 -95.41 -0.17
C MET A 1 31.75 -94.23 -0.89
N LEU A 2 33.07 -94.10 -0.76
CA LEU A 2 33.89 -92.96 -1.22
C LEU A 2 33.75 -92.65 -2.71
N ARG A 3 33.84 -91.35 -3.08
CA ARG A 3 34.75 -90.89 -4.15
C ARG A 3 34.98 -89.38 -4.15
N ASN A 4 36.26 -89.02 -4.04
CA ASN A 4 36.84 -87.70 -4.29
C ASN A 4 36.74 -87.30 -5.76
N GLY A 5 36.74 -86.00 -6.05
CA GLY A 5 36.99 -85.45 -7.38
C GLY A 5 37.27 -83.95 -7.32
N ALA A 6 38.54 -83.58 -7.43
CA ALA A 6 39.03 -82.20 -7.47
C ALA A 6 38.95 -81.61 -8.89
N ALA A 7 38.65 -80.31 -9.00
CA ALA A 7 39.09 -79.37 -10.05
C ALA A 7 38.43 -78.01 -9.76
N SER A 8 38.98 -76.83 -10.04
CA SER A 8 40.32 -76.35 -10.41
C SER A 8 40.18 -74.83 -10.41
N VAL A 9 41.09 -74.15 -9.72
CA VAL A 9 41.22 -72.68 -9.73
C VAL A 9 41.87 -72.28 -11.05
N ARG A 10 41.18 -71.51 -11.91
CA ARG A 10 41.77 -70.47 -12.79
C ARG A 10 40.72 -69.83 -13.74
N GLN A 11 40.54 -68.52 -13.57
CA GLN A 11 40.55 -67.51 -14.63
C GLN A 11 39.52 -67.60 -15.77
N MET A 12 38.51 -66.71 -15.70
CA MET A 12 38.03 -65.85 -16.82
C MET A 12 37.07 -64.84 -16.17
N LEU A 13 37.56 -63.75 -15.57
CA LEU A 13 37.89 -62.49 -16.26
C LEU A 13 36.80 -62.13 -17.27
N LEU A 14 35.76 -61.40 -16.83
CA LEU A 14 34.91 -60.47 -17.61
C LEU A 14 33.63 -60.10 -16.84
N TRP A 15 33.76 -59.36 -15.73
CA TRP A 15 32.68 -58.45 -15.27
C TRP A 15 33.34 -57.21 -14.68
N THR A 16 34.14 -56.56 -15.53
CA THR A 16 34.57 -55.17 -15.37
C THR A 16 33.35 -54.25 -15.39
N VAL A 17 33.27 -53.38 -14.39
CA VAL A 17 32.50 -52.13 -14.39
C VAL A 17 30.98 -52.32 -14.48
N ALA A 18 30.34 -52.65 -13.35
CA ALA A 18 28.95 -52.28 -13.13
C ALA A 18 28.89 -50.75 -13.02
N CYS A 19 28.81 -50.15 -14.20
CA CYS A 19 28.84 -48.74 -14.50
C CYS A 19 27.76 -48.00 -13.71
N SER A 20 28.23 -47.12 -12.82
CA SER A 20 27.50 -46.02 -12.23
C SER A 20 26.69 -45.27 -13.30
N THR A 21 25.42 -45.62 -13.43
CA THR A 21 24.43 -44.85 -14.19
C THR A 21 23.16 -44.77 -13.36
N PHE A 22 23.25 -44.05 -12.24
CA PHE A 22 22.06 -43.39 -11.70
C PHE A 22 21.57 -42.44 -12.80
N LEU A 23 20.56 -42.87 -13.55
CA LEU A 23 19.82 -42.01 -14.47
C LEU A 23 19.30 -40.81 -13.67
N SER A 24 19.97 -39.67 -13.82
CA SER A 24 19.39 -38.37 -13.54
C SER A 24 18.27 -38.14 -14.56
N LEU A 25 17.06 -38.58 -14.23
CA LEU A 25 15.87 -38.18 -14.97
C LEU A 25 15.73 -36.66 -14.79
N PRO A 26 15.75 -35.86 -15.87
CA PRO A 26 15.38 -34.47 -15.74
C PRO A 26 13.92 -34.44 -15.30
N VAL A 27 13.68 -33.97 -14.08
CA VAL A 27 12.34 -33.55 -13.69
C VAL A 27 12.03 -32.38 -14.61
N ALA A 28 11.21 -32.61 -15.63
CA ALA A 28 10.66 -31.52 -16.43
C ALA A 28 9.89 -30.63 -15.45
N SER A 29 10.43 -29.44 -15.18
CA SER A 29 9.69 -28.40 -14.47
C SER A 29 8.48 -28.08 -15.32
N VAL A 30 7.28 -28.47 -14.86
CA VAL A 30 6.04 -27.93 -15.38
C VAL A 30 5.97 -26.51 -14.86
N ALA A 31 6.60 -25.59 -15.58
CA ALA A 31 6.27 -24.18 -15.43
C ALA A 31 4.80 -24.01 -15.84
N ASP A 32 4.08 -23.13 -15.16
CA ASP A 32 2.75 -22.68 -15.58
C ASP A 32 2.86 -22.11 -17.00
N GLY A 33 2.27 -22.80 -17.97
CA GLY A 33 2.48 -22.48 -19.39
C GLY A 33 2.00 -21.07 -19.77
N GLU A 34 2.21 -20.69 -21.03
CA GLU A 34 1.81 -19.40 -21.61
C GLU A 34 0.34 -18.98 -21.37
N ARG A 35 -0.53 -19.93 -21.00
CA ARG A 35 -1.95 -19.69 -20.68
C ARG A 35 -2.15 -18.68 -19.54
N ASP A 36 -1.30 -18.70 -18.51
CA ASP A 36 -1.45 -17.78 -17.38
C ASP A 36 -0.92 -16.36 -17.69
N ASN A 37 -0.23 -16.19 -18.83
CA ASN A 37 0.35 -14.93 -19.31
C ASN A 37 -0.38 -14.38 -20.56
N ASN A 38 -1.53 -14.94 -20.93
CA ASN A 38 -2.31 -14.43 -22.06
C ASN A 38 -3.01 -13.12 -21.68
N ALA A 39 -2.45 -11.99 -22.10
CA ALA A 39 -2.96 -10.65 -21.79
C ALA A 39 -4.44 -10.42 -22.17
N LEU A 40 -5.02 -11.23 -23.07
CA LEU A 40 -6.42 -11.15 -23.46
C LEU A 40 -7.38 -11.87 -22.49
N GLU A 41 -6.88 -12.77 -21.65
CA GLU A 41 -7.66 -13.59 -20.72
C GLU A 41 -7.39 -13.24 -19.24
N VAL A 42 -6.37 -12.43 -18.96
CA VAL A 42 -6.04 -11.98 -17.60
C VAL A 42 -7.08 -10.99 -17.08
N ARG A 43 -7.64 -11.27 -15.90
CA ARG A 43 -8.55 -10.34 -15.22
C ARG A 43 -7.85 -9.01 -14.92
N ARG A 44 -8.57 -7.89 -15.08
CA ARG A 44 -8.06 -6.56 -14.71
C ARG A 44 -7.79 -6.48 -13.20
N ILE A 45 -6.63 -5.96 -12.81
CA ILE A 45 -6.25 -5.68 -11.43
C ILE A 45 -5.65 -4.26 -11.37
N PRO A 46 -6.19 -3.34 -10.56
CA PRO A 46 -7.44 -3.41 -9.80
C PRO A 46 -8.68 -3.61 -10.68
N LYS A 47 -9.76 -4.14 -10.09
CA LYS A 47 -11.09 -4.13 -10.73
C LYS A 47 -11.52 -2.68 -11.03
N GLU A 48 -12.47 -2.49 -11.92
CA GLU A 48 -13.06 -1.16 -12.12
C GLU A 48 -13.80 -0.67 -10.87
N GLY A 49 -13.78 0.64 -10.66
CA GLY A 49 -14.57 1.28 -9.63
C GLY A 49 -16.07 1.18 -9.91
N VAL A 50 -16.86 1.29 -8.84
CA VAL A 50 -18.31 1.40 -8.89
C VAL A 50 -18.72 2.75 -9.47
N ALA A 51 -19.87 2.79 -10.14
CA ALA A 51 -20.39 4.04 -10.67
C ALA A 51 -20.71 5.02 -9.53
N VAL A 52 -20.16 6.24 -9.61
CA VAL A 52 -20.50 7.31 -8.67
C VAL A 52 -21.80 7.97 -9.15
N PRO A 53 -22.87 8.02 -8.32
CA PRO A 53 -24.08 8.72 -8.71
C PRO A 53 -23.81 10.20 -9.01
N ALA A 54 -24.39 10.75 -10.08
CA ALA A 54 -24.10 12.12 -10.53
C ALA A 54 -24.25 13.18 -9.42
N ALA A 55 -25.29 13.07 -8.59
CA ALA A 55 -25.50 13.97 -7.45
C ALA A 55 -24.38 13.87 -6.39
N ARG A 56 -23.86 12.65 -6.16
CA ARG A 56 -22.72 12.43 -5.24
C ARG A 56 -21.44 13.00 -5.83
N GLU A 57 -21.18 12.76 -7.10
CA GLU A 57 -20.03 13.32 -7.79
C GLU A 57 -20.04 14.86 -7.75
N THR A 58 -21.17 15.50 -8.04
CA THR A 58 -21.31 16.96 -7.93
C THR A 58 -20.99 17.45 -6.51
N SER A 59 -21.58 16.84 -5.49
CA SER A 59 -21.33 17.20 -4.08
C SER A 59 -19.86 17.07 -3.69
N LEU A 60 -19.20 15.95 -4.06
CA LEU A 60 -17.80 15.72 -3.76
C LEU A 60 -16.90 16.74 -4.47
N ARG A 61 -17.19 17.07 -5.74
CA ARG A 61 -16.43 18.07 -6.50
C ARG A 61 -16.60 19.49 -5.93
N GLU A 62 -17.78 19.85 -5.46
CA GLU A 62 -18.01 21.12 -4.78
C GLU A 62 -17.21 21.23 -3.47
N GLN A 63 -17.24 20.20 -2.64
CA GLN A 63 -16.44 20.14 -1.40
C GLN A 63 -14.93 20.14 -1.68
N LEU A 64 -14.48 19.42 -2.71
CA LEU A 64 -13.09 19.46 -3.18
C LEU A 64 -12.68 20.89 -3.56
N GLN A 65 -13.51 21.59 -4.33
CA GLN A 65 -13.23 22.97 -4.73
C GLN A 65 -13.12 23.89 -3.50
N GLN A 66 -14.00 23.72 -2.50
CA GLN A 66 -13.91 24.46 -1.25
C GLN A 66 -12.59 24.20 -0.51
N LEU A 67 -12.16 22.94 -0.41
CA LEU A 67 -10.92 22.56 0.23
C LEU A 67 -9.70 23.11 -0.53
N GLN A 68 -9.69 22.99 -1.86
CA GLN A 68 -8.64 23.54 -2.73
C GLN A 68 -8.50 25.06 -2.57
N ASN A 69 -9.61 25.79 -2.47
CA ASN A 69 -9.58 27.23 -2.23
C ASN A 69 -8.94 27.57 -0.87
N LYS A 70 -9.26 26.81 0.18
CA LYS A 70 -8.63 27.00 1.50
C LYS A 70 -7.14 26.67 1.49
N LEU A 71 -6.75 25.58 0.81
CA LEU A 71 -5.35 25.20 0.63
C LEU A 71 -4.56 26.29 -0.11
N GLN A 72 -5.12 26.85 -1.18
CA GLN A 72 -4.51 27.96 -1.91
C GLN A 72 -4.34 29.19 -1.01
N HIS A 73 -5.36 29.54 -0.22
CA HIS A 73 -5.26 30.64 0.74
C HIS A 73 -4.15 30.39 1.77
N LEU A 74 -4.10 29.20 2.38
CA LEU A 74 -3.06 28.82 3.33
C LEU A 74 -1.65 28.92 2.73
N GLN A 75 -1.46 28.51 1.48
CA GLN A 75 -0.19 28.65 0.75
C GLN A 75 0.21 30.12 0.56
N MET A 76 -0.74 31.00 0.26
CA MET A 76 -0.50 32.43 0.06
C MET A 76 -0.11 33.17 1.34
N LEU A 77 -0.59 32.72 2.51
CA LEU A 77 -0.27 33.33 3.80
C LEU A 77 1.23 33.24 4.16
N LYS A 78 1.98 32.30 3.57
CA LYS A 78 3.43 32.09 3.76
C LYS A 78 3.88 32.03 5.23
N GLN A 79 2.99 31.62 6.14
CA GLN A 79 3.33 31.45 7.55
C GLN A 79 4.15 30.17 7.72
N ALA A 80 5.29 30.25 8.41
CA ALA A 80 6.20 29.10 8.58
C ALA A 80 5.51 27.92 9.28
N SER A 81 4.66 28.19 10.27
CA SER A 81 3.86 27.17 10.97
C SER A 81 2.83 26.50 10.06
N ALA A 82 2.20 27.24 9.15
CA ALA A 82 1.23 26.71 8.20
C ALA A 82 1.91 25.85 7.12
N SER A 83 3.11 26.23 6.68
CA SER A 83 3.87 25.49 5.65
C SER A 83 4.18 24.05 6.07
N GLY A 84 4.51 23.83 7.34
CA GLY A 84 4.84 22.49 7.86
C GLY A 84 3.62 21.56 8.02
N LEU A 85 2.42 22.12 8.21
CA LEU A 85 1.19 21.37 8.48
C LEU A 85 0.28 21.24 7.26
N LEU A 86 0.55 22.00 6.19
CA LEU A 86 -0.24 21.93 4.96
C LEU A 86 -0.38 20.51 4.38
N PRO A 87 0.67 19.65 4.39
CA PRO A 87 0.54 18.28 3.91
C PRO A 87 -0.51 17.45 4.66
N ASP A 88 -0.74 17.72 5.95
CA ASP A 88 -1.76 17.04 6.77
C ASP A 88 -3.19 17.32 6.31
N ILE A 89 -3.40 18.31 5.43
CA ILE A 89 -4.68 18.66 4.83
C ILE A 89 -4.73 18.19 3.36
N MET A 90 -3.62 18.37 2.62
CA MET A 90 -3.53 18.02 1.20
C MET A 90 -3.81 16.54 0.91
N ILE A 91 -3.53 15.64 1.87
CA ILE A 91 -3.83 14.21 1.72
C ILE A 91 -5.33 13.93 1.53
N PHE A 92 -6.21 14.69 2.18
CA PHE A 92 -7.66 14.48 2.08
C PHE A 92 -8.18 14.92 0.71
N GLU A 93 -7.69 16.06 0.21
CA GLU A 93 -7.97 16.53 -1.15
C GLU A 93 -7.51 15.49 -2.18
N ARG A 94 -6.26 15.04 -2.06
CA ARG A 94 -5.68 14.11 -3.02
C ARG A 94 -6.44 12.80 -3.03
N ALA A 95 -6.73 12.23 -1.86
CA ALA A 95 -7.40 10.94 -1.76
C ALA A 95 -8.74 10.93 -2.51
N VAL A 96 -9.57 11.95 -2.31
CA VAL A 96 -10.89 12.02 -2.95
C VAL A 96 -10.81 12.44 -4.41
N ARG A 97 -9.93 13.39 -4.76
CA ARG A 97 -9.74 13.81 -6.16
C ARG A 97 -9.23 12.64 -7.02
N VAL A 98 -8.21 11.92 -6.57
CA VAL A 98 -7.64 10.76 -7.28
C VAL A 98 -8.70 9.67 -7.46
N ALA A 99 -9.48 9.38 -6.41
CA ALA A 99 -10.55 8.39 -6.50
C ALA A 99 -11.62 8.76 -7.55
N LEU A 100 -12.00 10.04 -7.65
CA LEU A 100 -12.91 10.53 -8.69
C LEU A 100 -12.27 10.52 -10.08
N ASP A 101 -11.07 11.07 -10.22
CA ASP A 101 -10.39 11.27 -11.50
C ASP A 101 -10.04 9.93 -12.18
N HIS A 102 -9.79 8.88 -11.40
CA HIS A 102 -9.33 7.58 -11.89
C HIS A 102 -10.35 6.43 -11.69
N ASN A 103 -11.56 6.73 -11.23
CA ASN A 103 -12.61 5.76 -10.95
C ASN A 103 -12.13 4.65 -9.98
N GLU A 104 -11.57 5.06 -8.85
CA GLU A 104 -10.97 4.16 -7.83
C GLU A 104 -11.84 4.02 -6.56
N PHE A 105 -13.14 4.28 -6.67
CA PHE A 105 -14.11 3.84 -5.66
C PHE A 105 -14.46 2.39 -5.93
N PHE A 106 -14.01 1.45 -5.10
CA PHE A 106 -14.19 0.01 -5.36
C PHE A 106 -15.40 -0.62 -4.65
N ASP A 107 -16.08 0.16 -3.80
CA ASP A 107 -17.28 -0.20 -3.05
C ASP A 107 -18.11 1.08 -2.81
N GLU A 108 -19.44 1.01 -2.88
CA GLU A 108 -20.33 2.16 -2.73
C GLU A 108 -20.15 2.87 -1.36
N LYS A 109 -19.80 2.12 -0.31
CA LYS A 109 -19.55 2.70 1.02
C LYS A 109 -18.34 3.64 1.06
N GLU A 110 -17.45 3.56 0.08
CA GLU A 110 -16.28 4.44 -0.01
C GLU A 110 -16.66 5.88 -0.36
N LEU A 111 -17.87 6.09 -0.89
CA LEU A 111 -18.40 7.44 -1.08
C LEU A 111 -18.69 8.12 0.25
N ASP A 112 -19.17 7.39 1.26
CA ASP A 112 -19.39 7.94 2.61
C ASP A 112 -18.05 8.25 3.29
N LYS A 113 -17.03 7.41 3.04
CA LYS A 113 -15.65 7.70 3.48
C LYS A 113 -15.14 8.98 2.84
N ALA A 114 -15.34 9.16 1.54
CA ALA A 114 -14.89 10.36 0.83
C ALA A 114 -15.50 11.65 1.40
N ASP A 115 -16.79 11.64 1.74
CA ASP A 115 -17.41 12.78 2.44
C ASP A 115 -16.72 13.05 3.78
N ALA A 116 -16.47 12.01 4.57
CA ALA A 116 -15.85 12.17 5.88
C ALA A 116 -14.41 12.67 5.78
N LEU A 117 -13.66 12.22 4.76
CA LEU A 117 -12.31 12.72 4.47
C LEU A 117 -12.33 14.20 4.07
N LEU A 118 -13.28 14.63 3.23
CA LEU A 118 -13.41 16.04 2.86
C LEU A 118 -13.84 16.90 4.04
N ALA A 119 -14.76 16.41 4.87
CA ALA A 119 -15.17 17.09 6.09
C ALA A 119 -13.98 17.30 7.05
N GLU A 120 -13.16 16.27 7.27
CA GLU A 120 -11.95 16.38 8.09
C GLU A 120 -10.91 17.32 7.46
N GLY A 121 -10.69 17.25 6.14
CA GLY A 121 -9.79 18.15 5.44
C GLY A 121 -10.22 19.62 5.55
N LEU A 122 -11.51 19.90 5.40
CA LEU A 122 -12.09 21.24 5.59
C LEU A 122 -11.94 21.71 7.04
N HIS A 123 -12.23 20.83 8.01
CA HIS A 123 -12.09 21.11 9.43
C HIS A 123 -10.64 21.49 9.78
N ARG A 124 -9.66 20.70 9.34
CA ARG A 124 -8.24 20.99 9.57
C ARG A 124 -7.79 22.28 8.87
N ALA A 125 -8.30 22.56 7.68
CA ALA A 125 -8.01 23.81 6.99
C ALA A 125 -8.51 25.02 7.79
N ASP A 126 -9.71 24.93 8.38
CA ASP A 126 -10.28 25.99 9.23
C ASP A 126 -9.50 26.18 10.54
N GLU A 127 -9.14 25.10 11.21
CA GLU A 127 -8.29 25.15 12.40
C GLU A 127 -6.91 25.77 12.11
N LEU A 128 -6.31 25.44 10.95
CA LEU A 128 -5.02 26.01 10.55
C LEU A 128 -5.13 27.50 10.24
N LEU A 129 -6.18 27.92 9.52
CA LEU A 129 -6.47 29.33 9.27
C LEU A 129 -6.71 30.11 10.57
N ALA A 130 -7.32 29.48 11.57
CA ALA A 130 -7.52 30.04 12.91
C ALA A 130 -6.25 30.02 13.79
N GLY A 131 -5.15 29.40 13.33
CA GLY A 131 -3.89 29.27 14.08
C GLY A 131 -3.98 28.29 15.26
N LYS A 132 -4.94 27.35 15.25
CA LYS A 132 -5.19 26.38 16.33
C LYS A 132 -5.33 24.95 15.79
N PRO A 133 -4.30 24.38 15.14
CA PRO A 133 -4.36 23.02 14.59
C PRO A 133 -4.35 21.97 15.71
N ALA A 134 -5.52 21.46 16.10
CA ALA A 134 -5.68 20.63 17.29
C ALA A 134 -5.04 19.24 17.10
N TRP A 135 -5.11 18.68 15.88
CA TRP A 135 -4.55 17.35 15.57
C TRP A 135 -3.04 17.25 15.82
N HIS A 136 -2.32 18.37 15.84
CA HIS A 136 -0.87 18.37 16.05
C HIS A 136 -0.49 17.88 17.46
N GLN A 137 -1.37 18.11 18.46
CA GLN A 137 -1.19 17.70 19.86
C GLN A 137 -2.13 16.55 20.27
N GLN A 138 -2.69 15.82 19.29
CA GLN A 138 -3.62 14.74 19.53
C GLN A 138 -2.89 13.42 19.80
N SER A 139 -3.27 12.73 20.88
CA SER A 139 -2.90 11.33 21.14
C SER A 139 -3.88 10.36 20.45
N GLY A 140 -3.49 9.09 20.34
CA GLY A 140 -4.22 8.05 19.61
C GLY A 140 -3.77 7.95 18.15
N LEU A 141 -4.62 7.34 17.31
CA LEU A 141 -4.38 7.26 15.88
C LEU A 141 -4.68 8.62 15.23
N VAL A 142 -3.66 9.20 14.60
CA VAL A 142 -3.76 10.47 13.88
C VAL A 142 -3.20 10.27 12.48
N VAL A 143 -3.98 10.60 11.45
CA VAL A 143 -3.49 10.62 10.07
C VAL A 143 -2.75 11.94 9.82
N ARG A 144 -1.58 11.86 9.20
CA ARG A 144 -0.72 12.98 8.82
C ARG A 144 -0.24 12.82 7.38
N GLY A 145 0.31 13.89 6.83
CA GLY A 145 0.84 13.93 5.47
C GLY A 145 2.27 14.44 5.41
N TYR A 146 2.98 14.10 4.35
CA TYR A 146 4.25 14.74 3.99
C TYR A 146 4.35 14.89 2.48
N ILE A 147 5.17 15.83 2.01
CA ILE A 147 5.50 15.93 0.59
C ILE A 147 6.77 15.14 0.35
N SER A 148 6.67 14.10 -0.49
CA SER A 148 7.80 13.27 -0.88
C SER A 148 8.81 14.07 -1.69
N ARG A 149 10.09 13.90 -1.37
CA ARG A 149 11.20 14.54 -2.11
C ARG A 149 11.56 13.81 -3.41
N ILE A 150 11.03 12.61 -3.62
CA ILE A 150 11.38 11.75 -4.75
C ILE A 150 10.49 12.05 -5.96
N ASP A 151 9.19 12.13 -5.73
CA ASP A 151 8.15 12.28 -6.76
C ASP A 151 7.29 13.54 -6.56
N HIS A 152 7.57 14.34 -5.52
CA HIS A 152 6.90 15.62 -5.24
C HIS A 152 5.39 15.52 -5.00
N THR A 153 4.89 14.34 -4.67
CA THR A 153 3.51 14.11 -4.31
C THR A 153 3.31 14.21 -2.79
N VAL A 154 2.09 14.56 -2.35
CA VAL A 154 1.71 14.42 -0.95
C VAL A 154 1.39 12.95 -0.66
N GLN A 155 1.88 12.45 0.47
CA GLN A 155 1.76 11.05 0.88
C GLN A 155 1.18 10.98 2.30
N PRO A 156 0.15 10.15 2.54
CA PRO A 156 -0.43 9.97 3.87
C PRO A 156 0.34 8.94 4.71
N TYR A 157 0.26 9.08 6.02
CA TYR A 157 0.67 8.05 6.98
C TYR A 157 -0.17 8.15 8.27
N GLY A 158 -0.37 7.01 8.93
CA GLY A 158 -0.98 6.95 10.25
C GLY A 158 0.07 6.98 11.35
N LEU A 159 -0.19 7.72 12.43
CA LEU A 159 0.68 7.78 13.60
C LEU A 159 -0.13 7.47 14.85
N VAL A 160 0.26 6.43 15.59
CA VAL A 160 -0.36 6.08 16.88
C VAL A 160 0.49 6.68 17.99
N ILE A 161 0.01 7.77 18.60
CA ILE A 161 0.71 8.49 19.65
C ILE A 161 0.16 8.05 21.02
N PRO A 162 0.97 7.52 21.94
CA PRO A 162 0.47 7.11 23.25
C PRO A 162 0.06 8.32 24.08
N ASN A 163 -0.91 8.13 24.99
CA ASN A 163 -1.37 9.19 25.91
C ASN A 163 -0.26 9.70 26.84
N SER A 164 0.82 8.94 27.02
CA SER A 164 2.00 9.32 27.81
C SER A 164 3.00 10.18 27.04
N TYR A 165 2.80 10.43 25.74
CA TYR A 165 3.72 11.22 24.93
C TYR A 165 3.62 12.71 25.30
N ALA A 166 4.75 13.32 25.64
CA ALA A 166 4.82 14.73 26.00
C ALA A 166 5.15 15.61 24.77
N PHE A 167 4.16 16.25 24.15
CA PHE A 167 4.36 17.06 22.93
C PHE A 167 5.30 18.27 23.09
N THR A 168 5.45 18.81 24.30
CA THR A 168 6.27 20.02 24.55
C THR A 168 7.64 19.72 25.12
N ASN A 169 7.82 18.57 25.78
CA ASN A 169 9.04 18.18 26.48
C ASN A 169 9.32 16.69 26.29
N SER A 170 9.20 16.18 25.06
CA SER A 170 9.44 14.77 24.76
C SER A 170 10.92 14.44 24.90
N VAL A 171 11.20 13.27 25.48
CA VAL A 171 12.48 12.59 25.26
C VAL A 171 12.43 11.79 23.96
N PRO A 172 13.58 11.46 23.34
CA PRO A 172 13.61 10.50 22.24
C PRO A 172 12.83 9.24 22.61
N THR A 173 11.82 8.93 21.80
CA THR A 173 10.89 7.81 22.03
C THR A 173 11.02 6.83 20.87
N ARG A 174 10.93 5.52 21.16
CA ARG A 174 10.94 4.50 20.13
C ARG A 174 9.79 4.76 19.14
N CYS A 175 10.11 4.77 17.86
CA CYS A 175 9.13 4.84 16.77
C CYS A 175 9.20 3.51 16.01
N ASP A 176 8.11 2.74 16.05
CA ASP A 176 7.98 1.51 15.29
C ASP A 176 7.33 1.82 13.94
N LEU A 177 7.87 1.24 12.86
CA LEU A 177 7.36 1.42 11.51
C LEU A 177 6.62 0.16 11.08
N TRP A 178 5.36 0.33 10.65
CA TRP A 178 4.54 -0.74 10.11
C TRP A 178 4.09 -0.38 8.70
N PHE A 179 4.23 -1.33 7.79
CA PHE A 179 3.87 -1.17 6.39
C PHE A 179 2.69 -2.09 6.09
N HIS A 180 1.71 -1.57 5.36
CA HIS A 180 0.61 -2.38 4.87
C HIS A 180 1.08 -3.29 3.73
N GLY A 181 0.36 -4.39 3.50
CA GLY A 181 0.58 -5.27 2.36
C GLY A 181 -0.07 -4.74 1.07
N ARG A 182 0.11 -5.48 -0.02
CA ARG A 182 -0.61 -5.22 -1.28
C ARG A 182 -2.12 -5.44 -1.06
N GLY A 183 -2.93 -4.48 -1.48
CA GLY A 183 -4.39 -4.62 -1.57
C GLY A 183 -4.86 -4.24 -2.97
N GLU A 184 -5.61 -5.11 -3.64
CA GLU A 184 -6.09 -4.84 -5.01
C GLU A 184 -7.04 -3.64 -5.08
N THR A 185 -7.72 -3.32 -3.98
CA THR A 185 -8.67 -2.20 -3.88
C THR A 185 -8.25 -1.16 -2.83
N LEU A 186 -6.96 -1.13 -2.47
CA LEU A 186 -6.45 -0.17 -1.50
C LEU A 186 -6.16 1.17 -2.19
N SER A 187 -7.19 2.00 -2.33
CA SER A 187 -7.08 3.41 -2.72
C SER A 187 -6.60 4.28 -1.55
N GLU A 188 -6.21 5.53 -1.83
CA GLU A 188 -5.86 6.49 -0.76
C GLU A 188 -7.06 6.75 0.19
N VAL A 189 -8.29 6.71 -0.32
CA VAL A 189 -9.52 6.79 0.50
C VAL A 189 -9.57 5.66 1.52
N ASN A 190 -9.28 4.43 1.08
CA ASN A 190 -9.27 3.25 1.95
C ASN A 190 -8.04 3.14 2.85
N PHE A 191 -6.94 3.80 2.50
CA PHE A 191 -5.76 3.85 3.35
C PHE A 191 -5.96 4.80 4.55
N ILE A 192 -6.63 5.94 4.32
CA ILE A 192 -6.81 6.97 5.34
C ILE A 192 -7.99 6.65 6.29
N TRP A 193 -9.02 5.94 5.80
CA TRP A 193 -10.25 5.61 6.54
C TRP A 193 -10.31 4.15 7.01
#